data_AF-A0A966I7Y0-F1
#
_entry.id   AF-A0A966I7Y0-F1
#
_cell.length_a   1.000
_cell.length_b   1.000
_cell.length_c   1.000
_cell.angle_alpha   90.00
_cell.angle_beta   90.00
_cell.angle_gamma   90.00
#
_symmetry.space_group_name_H-M   'P 1'
#
loop_
_entity.id
_entity.type
_entity.pdbx_description
1 polymer ?
#
loop_
_entity_poly.entity_id
_entity_poly.type
_entity_poly.pdbx_seq_one_letter_code
_entity_poly.pdbx_strand_id
1 'polypeptide(L)' 'MKLKILLSAACVAFFTSTPLFAGDVMVMDAYARVASKVAKSGAAFMMIHNHSDQDDRLIAAASDVAKRVELHTHIEE' A
#
# COMPACT_ATOMS: atom_id res chain seq x y z
N MET A 1 25.73 -5.74 -36.31
CA MET A 1 25.81 -5.42 -34.86
C MET A 1 24.76 -4.43 -34.40
N LYS A 2 24.56 -3.28 -35.07
CA LYS A 2 23.55 -2.27 -34.68
C LYS A 2 22.11 -2.79 -34.55
N LEU A 3 21.67 -3.67 -35.46
CA LEU A 3 20.32 -4.22 -35.42
C LEU A 3 20.09 -5.18 -34.24
N LYS A 4 21.09 -5.99 -33.87
CA LYS A 4 21.01 -6.88 -32.70
C LYS A 4 20.98 -6.08 -31.38
N ILE A 5 21.74 -4.98 -31.32
CA ILE A 5 21.76 -4.06 -30.17
C ILE A 5 20.41 -3.32 -30.07
N LEU A 6 19.84 -2.87 -31.19
CA LEU A 6 18.51 -2.25 -31.23
C LEU A 6 17.39 -3.22 -30.82
N LEU A 7 17.45 -4.48 -31.26
CA LEU A 7 16.47 -5.50 -30.88
C LEU A 7 16.57 -5.85 -29.39
N SER A 8 17.78 -6.00 -28.85
CA SER A 8 17.98 -6.24 -27.41
C SER A 8 17.55 -5.06 -26.55
N ALA A 9 17.77 -3.82 -27.00
CA ALA A 9 17.31 -2.63 -26.29
C ALA A 9 15.77 -2.51 -26.26
N ALA A 10 15.09 -2.89 -27.35
CA ALA A 10 13.63 -2.91 -27.41
C ALA A 10 13.01 -3.96 -26.46
N CYS A 11 13.65 -5.13 -26.30
CA CYS A 11 13.19 -6.13 -25.34
C CYS A 11 13.27 -5.65 -23.88
N VAL A 12 14.35 -4.96 -23.49
CA VAL A 12 14.52 -4.47 -22.11
C VAL A 12 13.46 -3.42 -21.75
N ALA A 13 13.11 -2.54 -22.68
CA ALA A 13 12.08 -1.51 -22.47
C ALA A 13 10.66 -2.10 -22.26
N PHE A 14 10.39 -3.29 -22.80
CA PHE A 14 9.09 -3.96 -22.67
C PHE A 14 8.91 -4.67 -21.32
N PHE A 15 10.00 -5.10 -20.67
CA PHE A 15 9.94 -5.74 -19.35
C PHE A 15 9.79 -4.74 -18.20
N THR A 16 10.16 -3.48 -18.40
CA THR A 16 10.05 -2.44 -17.35
C THR A 16 8.69 -1.76 -17.31
N SER A 17 7.76 -2.09 -18.22
CA SER A 17 6.46 -1.44 -18.34
C SER A 17 5.32 -2.22 -17.68
N THR A 18 5.59 -3.04 -16.65
CA THR A 18 4.48 -3.59 -15.87
C THR A 18 3.77 -2.40 -15.21
N PRO A 19 2.49 -2.15 -15.52
CA PRO A 19 1.74 -1.15 -14.81
C PRO A 19 1.79 -1.52 -13.34
N LEU A 20 2.27 -0.59 -12.51
CA LEU A 20 2.10 -0.65 -11.07
C LEU A 20 0.61 -0.34 -10.82
N PHE A 21 -0.25 -1.27 -11.20
CA PHE A 21 -1.59 -1.30 -10.65
C PHE A 21 -1.38 -1.42 -9.14
N ALA A 22 -1.93 -0.48 -8.38
CA ALA A 22 -2.36 -0.85 -7.03
C ALA A 22 -3.12 -2.17 -7.25
N GLY A 23 -2.62 -3.27 -6.69
CA GLY A 23 -3.11 -4.61 -6.99
C GLY A 23 -4.59 -4.74 -6.61
N ASP A 24 -5.06 -5.97 -6.40
CA ASP A 24 -6.47 -6.18 -6.03
C ASP A 24 -6.88 -5.51 -4.70
N VAL A 25 -5.94 -4.93 -3.95
CA VAL A 25 -6.20 -4.17 -2.72
C VAL A 25 -6.57 -2.71 -3.01
N MET A 26 -7.77 -2.31 -2.60
CA MET A 26 -8.28 -0.95 -2.64
C MET A 26 -8.41 -0.37 -1.22
N VAL A 27 -7.97 0.87 -1.03
CA VAL A 27 -8.13 1.60 0.24
C VAL A 27 -9.15 2.73 0.05
N MET A 28 -10.14 2.80 0.95
CA MET A 28 -11.26 3.75 0.86
C MET A 28 -11.54 4.38 2.23
N ASP A 29 -12.23 5.52 2.21
CA ASP A 29 -12.74 6.22 3.40
C ASP A 29 -11.70 6.42 4.51
N ALA A 30 -10.48 6.76 4.09
CA ALA A 30 -9.37 6.99 5.02
C ALA A 30 -9.56 8.30 5.78
N TYR A 31 -9.45 8.24 7.11
CA TYR A 31 -9.48 9.41 7.98
C TYR A 31 -8.59 9.20 9.20
N ALA A 32 -8.21 10.29 9.85
CA ALA A 32 -7.43 10.26 11.08
C ALA A 32 -8.11 11.04 12.20
N ARG A 33 -7.92 10.59 13.44
CA ARG A 33 -8.43 11.25 14.64
C ARG A 33 -7.33 11.35 15.69
N VAL A 34 -7.25 12.52 16.31
CA VAL A 34 -6.45 12.72 17.53
C VAL A 34 -7.21 12.16 18.74
N ALA A 35 -6.53 11.50 19.66
CA ALA A 35 -7.18 10.89 20.82
C ALA A 35 -7.71 11.94 21.81
N SER A 36 -6.96 13.03 22.04
CA SER A 36 -7.38 14.21 22.80
C SER A 36 -6.42 15.38 22.57
N LYS A 37 -6.77 16.58 23.05
CA LYS A 37 -5.94 17.79 22.91
C LYS A 37 -4.53 17.65 23.53
N VAL A 38 -4.38 16.79 24.53
CA VAL A 38 -3.13 16.57 25.27
C VAL A 38 -2.48 15.22 24.96
N ALA A 39 -3.19 14.33 24.27
CA ALA A 39 -2.64 13.03 23.91
C ALA A 39 -1.55 13.17 22.84
N LYS A 40 -0.49 12.38 23.01
CA LYS A 40 0.58 12.26 22.00
C LYS A 40 0.25 11.24 20.91
N SER A 41 -0.81 10.45 21.10
CA SER A 41 -1.29 9.44 20.16
C SER A 41 -2.55 9.90 19.42
N GLY A 42 -2.71 9.36 18.22
CA GLY A 42 -3.93 9.40 17.43
C GLY A 42 -4.10 8.06 16.72
N ALA A 43 -5.14 7.93 15.91
CA ALA A 43 -5.41 6.75 15.12
C ALA A 43 -5.81 7.16 13.69
N ALA A 44 -5.38 6.36 12.72
CA ALA A 44 -5.87 6.41 11.35
C ALA A 44 -6.76 5.20 11.11
N PHE A 45 -7.87 5.44 10.41
CA PHE A 45 -8.87 4.46 10.06
C PHE A 45 -9.06 4.50 8.55
N MET A 46 -9.30 3.35 7.95
CA MET A 46 -9.57 3.20 6.53
C MET A 46 -10.26 1.86 6.30
N MET A 47 -11.00 1.75 5.20
CA MET A 47 -11.46 0.46 4.70
C MET A 47 -10.43 -0.08 3.71
N ILE A 48 -10.03 -1.34 3.88
CA ILE A 48 -9.14 -2.04 2.96
C ILE A 48 -9.95 -3.19 2.35
N HIS A 49 -10.18 -3.14 1.04
CA HIS A 49 -10.92 -4.15 0.30
C HIS A 49 -9.95 -4.93 -0.59
N ASN A 50 -9.82 -6.23 -0.33
CA ASN A 50 -9.11 -7.15 -1.22
C ASN A 50 -10.09 -7.69 -2.28
N HIS A 51 -9.88 -7.35 -3.55
CA HIS A 51 -10.68 -7.78 -4.71
C HIS A 51 -10.15 -9.07 -5.36
N SER A 52 -9.10 -9.69 -4.82
CA SER A 52 -8.55 -10.94 -5.35
C SER A 52 -9.35 -12.14 -4.87
N ASP A 53 -9.06 -13.30 -5.47
CA ASP A 53 -9.58 -14.60 -5.04
C ASP A 53 -8.68 -15.30 -4.00
N GLN A 54 -7.64 -14.62 -3.51
CA GLN A 54 -6.70 -15.13 -2.52
C GLN A 54 -6.74 -14.31 -1.23
N ASP A 55 -6.57 -14.99 -0.09
CA ASP A 55 -6.41 -14.31 1.20
C ASP A 55 -5.11 -13.49 1.23
N ASP A 56 -5.16 -12.31 1.85
CA ASP A 56 -4.00 -11.44 2.07
C ASP A 56 -3.99 -10.91 3.51
N ARG A 57 -2.87 -10.29 3.93
CA ARG A 57 -2.64 -9.86 5.31
C ARG A 57 -2.00 -8.47 5.36
N LEU A 58 -2.65 -7.56 6.08
CA LEU A 58 -2.01 -6.29 6.49
C LEU A 58 -1.00 -6.56 7.62
N ILE A 59 0.28 -6.48 7.31
CA ILE A 59 1.37 -6.82 8.25
C ILE A 59 2.09 -5.61 8.86
N ALA A 60 2.01 -4.43 8.23
CA ALA A 60 2.71 -3.23 8.69
C ALA A 60 2.02 -1.95 8.21
N ALA A 61 2.29 -0.85 8.92
CA ALA A 61 1.99 0.51 8.50
C ALA A 61 3.13 1.44 8.92
N ALA A 62 3.34 2.52 8.16
CA ALA A 62 4.38 3.50 8.42
C ALA A 62 3.83 4.92 8.27
N SER A 63 4.45 5.87 8.97
CA SER A 63 4.07 7.27 8.96
C SER A 63 5.29 8.15 9.25
N ASP A 64 5.38 9.28 8.56
CA ASP A 64 6.38 10.33 8.78
C ASP A 64 6.06 11.23 9.98
N VAL A 65 4.78 11.36 10.33
CA VAL A 65 4.32 12.22 11.43
C VAL A 65 4.39 11.53 12.81
N ALA A 66 4.51 10.20 12.86
CA ALA A 66 4.54 9.45 14.11
C ALA A 66 5.87 8.73 14.31
N LYS A 67 6.44 8.83 15.52
CA LYS A 67 7.67 8.09 15.88
C LYS A 67 7.48 6.57 15.89
N ARG A 68 6.24 6.09 16.05
CA ARG A 68 5.88 4.68 16.11
C ARG A 68 4.47 4.50 15.58
N VAL A 69 4.27 3.47 14.77
CA VAL A 69 2.98 3.07 14.20
C VAL A 69 2.69 1.63 14.62
N GLU A 70 1.45 1.37 15.01
CA GLU A 70 0.97 0.05 15.43
C GLU A 70 -0.32 -0.28 14.70
N LEU A 71 -0.57 -1.56 14.44
CA LEU A 71 -1.82 -2.08 13.87
C LEU A 71 -2.67 -2.67 14.99
N HIS A 72 -3.92 -2.22 15.12
CA HIS A 72 -4.86 -2.70 16.12
C HIS A 72 -6.07 -3.36 15.41
N THR A 73 -6.36 -4.63 15.73
CA THR A 73 -7.53 -5.34 15.21
C THR A 73 -8.63 -5.33 16.26
N HIS A 74 -9.80 -4.80 15.90
CA HIS A 74 -11.02 -4.94 16.70
C HIS A 74 -11.89 -6.01 16.05
N ILE A 75 -12.23 -7.05 16.81
CA ILE A 75 -13.21 -8.07 16.41
C ILE A 75 -14.41 -7.86 17.33
N GLU A 76 -15.53 -7.45 16.76
CA GLU A 76 -16.81 -7.37 17.47
C GLU A 76 -17.48 -8.76 17.41
N GLU A 77 -18.09 -9.20 18.53
CA GLU A 77 -18.86 -10.46 18.62
C GLU A 77 -20.34 -10.25 18.27
#